data_AF-A0A3D3NXE8-F1
#
_entry.id   AF-A0A3D3NXE8-F1
#
_cell.length_a   1.000
_cell.length_b   1.000
_cell.length_c   1.000
_cell.angle_alpha   90.00
_cell.angle_beta   90.00
_cell.angle_gamma   90.00
#
_symmetry.space_group_name_H-M   'P 1'
#
loop_
_entity.id
_entity.type
_entity.pdbx_description
1 polymer ?
#
loop_
_entity_poly.entity_id
_entity_poly.type
_entity_poly.pdbx_seq_one_letter_code
_entity_poly.pdbx_strand_id
1 'polypeptide(L)'
;NVPFAQEDLKINGWATECRINAEDPARNFAPSPGRINLWYTSGGRGVRVDTHVYSGYEVPPYYDSMIAKLIVTGATRDIAIRRMRRALGEFTVEGIKTTIPLQSKILTTSDFQNGNYDITWVENFLRQEGMKG
;
A
#
# COMPACT_ATOMS: atom_id res chain seq x y z
N ASN A 1 -20.30 28.78 2.95
CA ASN A 1 -19.25 29.04 3.94
C ASN A 1 -18.65 27.74 4.41
N VAL A 2 -17.33 27.60 4.30
CA VAL A 2 -16.55 26.50 4.88
C VAL A 2 -16.20 26.90 6.33
N PRO A 3 -16.29 26.01 7.33
CA PRO A 3 -16.20 26.39 8.75
C PRO A 3 -14.77 26.71 9.26
N PHE A 4 -13.78 26.82 8.37
CA PHE A 4 -12.37 27.06 8.72
C PHE A 4 -11.75 28.09 7.77
N ALA A 5 -10.80 28.88 8.27
CA ALA A 5 -10.01 29.79 7.46
C ALA A 5 -8.76 29.07 6.90
N GLN A 6 -8.16 29.64 5.84
CA GLN A 6 -6.95 29.07 5.22
C GLN A 6 -5.78 28.97 6.22
N GLU A 7 -5.68 29.91 7.16
CA GLU A 7 -4.66 29.94 8.20
C GLU A 7 -4.78 28.81 9.24
N ASP A 8 -5.95 28.21 9.40
CA ASP A 8 -6.19 27.06 10.27
C ASP A 8 -5.60 25.76 9.68
N LEU A 9 -5.39 25.72 8.37
CA LEU A 9 -4.89 24.54 7.66
C LEU A 9 -3.36 24.44 7.82
N LYS A 10 -2.93 23.69 8.84
CA LYS A 10 -1.51 23.36 9.05
C LYS A 10 -1.18 21.96 8.55
N ILE A 11 -0.07 21.83 7.82
CA ILE A 11 0.50 20.53 7.45
C ILE A 11 1.27 19.99 8.66
N ASN A 12 0.82 18.85 9.19
CA ASN A 12 1.39 18.23 10.38
C ASN A 12 1.97 16.86 10.03
N GLY A 13 3.30 16.75 10.07
CA GLY A 13 4.01 15.50 9.86
C GLY A 13 3.92 14.98 8.42
N TRP A 14 3.88 13.66 8.29
CA TRP A 14 3.93 12.92 7.03
C TRP A 14 2.86 11.84 6.98
N ALA A 15 2.35 11.58 5.78
CA ALA A 15 1.47 10.46 5.49
C ALA A 15 1.99 9.65 4.30
N THR A 16 1.72 8.35 4.28
CA THR A 16 2.02 7.48 3.15
C THR A 16 0.88 6.49 2.98
N GLU A 17 0.48 6.24 1.73
CA GLU A 17 -0.57 5.30 1.37
C GLU A 17 0.01 4.20 0.47
N CYS A 18 -0.39 2.97 0.75
CA CYS A 18 -0.18 1.80 -0.10
C CYS A 18 -1.54 1.25 -0.53
N ARG A 19 -1.76 1.11 -1.84
CA ARG A 19 -2.94 0.45 -2.41
C ARG A 19 -2.74 -1.05 -2.40
N ILE A 20 -3.52 -1.76 -1.61
CA ILE A 20 -3.52 -3.21 -1.59
C ILE A 20 -4.45 -3.67 -2.70
N ASN A 21 -3.87 -4.18 -3.78
CA ASN A 21 -4.60 -4.70 -4.92
C ASN A 21 -4.55 -6.23 -4.92
N ALA A 22 -5.62 -6.86 -5.36
CA ALA A 22 -5.71 -8.28 -5.68
C ALA A 22 -5.03 -8.56 -7.04
N GLU A 23 -3.70 -8.45 -7.07
CA GLU A 23 -2.86 -8.62 -8.25
C GLU A 23 -1.62 -9.47 -7.90
N ASP A 24 -1.06 -10.14 -8.89
CA ASP A 24 0.21 -10.85 -8.79
C ASP A 24 1.33 -10.09 -9.55
N PRO A 25 2.15 -9.27 -8.86
CA PRO A 25 3.26 -8.55 -9.48
C PRO A 25 4.25 -9.46 -10.21
N ALA A 26 4.48 -10.67 -9.72
CA ALA A 26 5.41 -11.62 -10.35
C ALA A 26 4.87 -12.18 -11.68
N ARG A 27 3.56 -12.05 -11.92
CA ARG A 27 2.90 -12.43 -13.17
C ARG A 27 2.40 -11.21 -13.94
N ASN A 28 3.24 -10.17 -14.03
CA ASN A 28 2.93 -8.94 -14.77
C ASN A 28 1.63 -8.29 -14.27
N PHE A 29 1.48 -8.19 -12.96
CA PHE A 29 0.31 -7.60 -12.29
C PHE A 29 -1.02 -8.24 -12.73
N ALA A 30 -1.01 -9.53 -13.09
CA ALA A 30 -2.23 -10.24 -13.45
C ALA A 30 -3.26 -10.13 -12.31
N PRO A 31 -4.54 -9.83 -12.60
CA PRO A 31 -5.58 -9.83 -11.58
C PRO A 31 -5.66 -11.17 -10.86
N SER A 32 -5.90 -11.13 -9.56
CA SER A 32 -6.05 -12.28 -8.68
C SER A 32 -7.43 -12.27 -8.00
N PRO A 33 -8.53 -12.39 -8.76
CA PRO A 33 -9.87 -12.54 -8.19
C PRO A 33 -9.97 -13.86 -7.41
N GLY A 34 -10.94 -13.94 -6.52
CA GLY A 34 -11.19 -15.14 -5.73
C GLY A 34 -11.57 -14.85 -4.28
N ARG A 35 -11.83 -15.93 -3.53
CA ARG A 35 -12.18 -15.86 -2.13
C ARG A 35 -10.99 -15.50 -1.25
N ILE A 36 -11.16 -14.49 -0.40
CA ILE A 36 -10.23 -14.19 0.68
C ILE A 36 -10.50 -15.16 1.83
N ASN A 37 -9.58 -16.09 2.09
CA ASN A 37 -9.74 -17.08 3.16
C ASN A 37 -9.45 -16.49 4.54
N LEU A 38 -8.43 -15.63 4.60
CA LEU A 38 -8.04 -14.91 5.81
C LEU A 38 -7.78 -13.44 5.45
N TRP A 39 -8.40 -12.56 6.23
CA TRP A 39 -8.16 -11.12 6.19
C TRP A 39 -7.76 -10.65 7.59
N TYR A 40 -6.47 -10.43 7.80
CA TYR A 40 -5.93 -9.92 9.06
C TYR A 40 -5.16 -8.63 8.78
N THR A 41 -5.78 -7.50 9.10
CA THR A 41 -5.22 -6.18 8.81
C THR A 41 -4.27 -5.72 9.89
N SER A 42 -3.38 -4.78 9.54
CA SER A 42 -2.57 -4.08 10.52
C SER A 42 -3.35 -2.98 11.23
N GLY A 43 -2.86 -2.61 12.41
CA GLY A 43 -3.47 -1.56 13.23
C GLY A 43 -2.45 -0.82 14.09
N GLY A 44 -2.97 -0.13 15.10
CA GLY A 44 -2.18 0.63 16.07
C GLY A 44 -2.00 2.11 15.71
N ARG A 45 -1.25 2.81 16.55
CA ARG A 45 -1.12 4.28 16.47
C ARG A 45 -0.59 4.72 15.11
N GLY A 46 -1.35 5.59 14.44
CA GLY A 46 -0.99 6.17 13.15
C GLY A 46 -1.14 5.21 11.98
N VAL A 47 -1.89 4.11 12.12
CA VAL A 47 -2.27 3.21 11.03
C VAL A 47 -3.78 3.29 10.82
N ARG A 48 -4.19 3.42 9.56
CA ARG A 48 -5.59 3.43 9.12
C ARG A 48 -5.71 2.49 7.93
N VAL A 49 -6.75 1.66 7.94
CA VAL A 49 -7.09 0.78 6.83
C VAL A 49 -8.49 1.15 6.36
N ASP A 50 -8.60 1.61 5.12
CA ASP A 50 -9.89 1.78 4.45
C ASP A 50 -10.11 0.55 3.57
N THR A 51 -11.17 -0.20 3.82
CA THR A 51 -11.48 -1.42 3.07
C THR A 51 -12.97 -1.72 3.06
N HIS A 52 -13.42 -2.45 2.04
CA HIS A 52 -14.75 -3.03 1.95
C HIS A 52 -14.74 -4.56 2.09
N VAL A 53 -13.55 -5.17 2.19
CA VAL A 53 -13.38 -6.62 2.21
C VAL A 53 -13.21 -7.16 3.63
N TYR A 54 -13.48 -8.45 3.79
CA TYR A 54 -13.39 -9.19 5.05
C TYR A 54 -13.13 -10.67 4.75
N SER A 55 -12.77 -11.47 5.77
CA SER A 55 -12.58 -12.92 5.59
C SER A 55 -13.85 -13.57 5.02
N GLY A 56 -13.72 -14.30 3.93
CA GLY A 56 -14.81 -14.93 3.19
C GLY A 56 -15.37 -14.09 2.04
N TYR A 57 -14.92 -12.85 1.87
CA TYR A 57 -15.29 -12.00 0.72
C TYR A 57 -14.75 -12.58 -0.60
N GLU A 58 -15.56 -12.52 -1.64
CA GLU A 58 -15.20 -12.95 -3.00
C GLU A 58 -14.79 -11.72 -3.83
N VAL A 59 -13.52 -11.62 -4.20
CA VAL A 59 -13.04 -10.54 -5.07
C VAL A 59 -13.49 -10.80 -6.51
N PRO A 60 -14.37 -9.96 -7.08
CA PRO A 60 -14.89 -10.16 -8.42
C PRO A 60 -13.83 -9.81 -9.49
N PRO A 61 -13.84 -10.47 -10.67
CA PRO A 61 -12.93 -10.15 -11.77
C PRO A 61 -13.36 -8.92 -12.58
N TYR A 62 -14.53 -8.34 -12.30
CA TYR A 62 -15.18 -7.33 -13.14
C TYR A 62 -14.96 -5.88 -12.67
N TYR A 63 -14.37 -5.69 -11.51
CA TYR A 63 -14.16 -4.36 -10.91
C TYR A 63 -12.67 -4.11 -10.68
N ASP A 64 -12.35 -2.90 -10.22
CA ASP A 64 -10.99 -2.53 -9.81
C ASP A 64 -10.44 -3.53 -8.77
N SER A 65 -9.16 -3.88 -8.90
CA SER A 65 -8.49 -4.89 -8.08
C SER A 65 -8.21 -4.38 -6.65
N MET A 66 -8.43 -3.11 -6.34
CA MET A 66 -8.13 -2.53 -5.03
C MET A 66 -9.07 -3.05 -3.95
N ILE A 67 -8.50 -3.75 -2.97
CA ILE A 67 -9.21 -4.33 -1.84
C ILE A 67 -9.04 -3.52 -0.56
N ALA A 68 -7.95 -2.74 -0.44
CA ALA A 68 -7.76 -1.81 0.68
C ALA A 68 -6.81 -0.67 0.34
N LYS A 69 -6.91 0.42 1.11
CA LYS A 69 -5.87 1.43 1.25
C LYS A 69 -5.27 1.29 2.64
N LEU A 70 -3.98 0.99 2.71
CA LEU A 70 -3.22 1.05 3.96
C LEU A 70 -2.57 2.43 4.06
N ILE A 71 -2.97 3.20 5.05
CA ILE A 71 -2.53 4.58 5.24
C ILE A 71 -1.83 4.67 6.58
N VAL A 72 -0.66 5.29 6.61
CA VAL A 72 0.06 5.57 7.84
C VAL A 72 0.41 7.04 7.96
N THR A 73 0.46 7.55 9.19
CA THR A 73 0.97 8.88 9.50
C THR A 73 2.20 8.80 10.38
N GLY A 74 3.06 9.82 10.38
CA GLY A 74 4.26 9.91 11.20
C GLY A 74 4.72 11.35 11.40
N ALA A 75 5.46 11.63 12.48
CA ALA A 75 5.99 12.97 12.71
C ALA A 75 7.07 13.37 11.68
N THR A 76 7.78 12.38 11.13
CA THR A 76 8.76 12.52 10.04
C THR A 76 8.50 11.48 8.97
N ARG A 77 9.07 11.69 7.77
CA ARG A 77 8.99 10.75 6.65
C ARG A 77 9.50 9.36 7.04
N ASP A 78 10.66 9.30 7.70
CA ASP A 78 11.25 8.03 8.13
C ASP A 78 10.37 7.27 9.13
N ILE A 79 9.69 8.00 10.03
CA ILE A 79 8.73 7.39 10.96
C ILE A 79 7.54 6.81 10.18
N ALA A 80 7.02 7.53 9.19
CA ALA A 80 5.94 7.04 8.34
C ALA A 80 6.39 5.79 7.53
N ILE A 81 7.58 5.79 6.95
CA ILE A 81 8.13 4.64 6.20
C ILE A 81 8.30 3.43 7.10
N ARG A 82 8.94 3.58 8.28
CA ARG A 82 9.09 2.48 9.24
C ARG A 82 7.74 1.93 9.70
N ARG A 83 6.77 2.81 9.92
CA ARG A 83 5.41 2.42 10.29
C ARG A 83 4.71 1.68 9.16
N MET A 84 4.85 2.11 7.90
CA MET A 84 4.31 1.42 6.72
C MET A 84 4.93 0.03 6.57
N ARG A 85 6.26 -0.10 6.70
CA ARG A 85 6.96 -1.38 6.63
C ARG A 85 6.45 -2.38 7.67
N ARG A 86 6.28 -1.94 8.93
CA ARG A 86 5.67 -2.76 9.98
C ARG A 86 4.23 -3.13 9.62
N ALA A 87 3.43 -2.15 9.20
CA ALA A 87 2.02 -2.34 8.91
C ALA A 87 1.77 -3.28 7.72
N LEU A 88 2.63 -3.25 6.68
CA LEU A 88 2.58 -4.23 5.59
C LEU A 88 3.02 -5.62 6.05
N GLY A 89 4.03 -5.72 6.91
CA GLY A 89 4.50 -7.01 7.45
C GLY A 89 3.51 -7.71 8.39
N GLU A 90 2.63 -6.95 9.04
CA GLU A 90 1.52 -7.48 9.86
C GLU A 90 0.28 -7.84 9.02
N PHE A 91 0.15 -7.28 7.81
CA PHE A 91 -1.05 -7.44 6.98
C PHE A 91 -1.03 -8.79 6.26
N THR A 92 -1.89 -9.70 6.70
CA THR A 92 -2.01 -11.04 6.13
C THR A 92 -3.30 -11.17 5.31
N VAL A 93 -3.13 -11.62 4.06
CA VAL A 93 -4.22 -11.94 3.13
C VAL A 93 -3.96 -13.32 2.56
N GLU A 94 -4.92 -14.23 2.69
CA GLU A 94 -4.83 -15.59 2.14
C GLU A 94 -5.95 -15.85 1.12
N GLY A 95 -5.70 -16.74 0.16
CA GLY A 95 -6.63 -17.12 -0.91
C GLY A 95 -6.41 -16.39 -2.23
N ILE A 96 -5.80 -15.20 -2.20
CA ILE A 96 -5.45 -14.40 -3.37
C ILE A 96 -4.01 -13.88 -3.29
N LYS A 97 -3.45 -13.42 -4.41
CA LYS A 97 -2.19 -12.66 -4.46
C LYS A 97 -2.47 -11.16 -4.28
N THR A 98 -1.49 -10.46 -3.73
CA THR A 98 -1.59 -9.01 -3.52
C THR A 98 -0.30 -8.27 -3.86
N THR A 99 -0.40 -6.94 -3.96
CA THR A 99 0.74 -6.02 -4.16
C THR A 99 1.61 -5.80 -2.91
N ILE A 100 1.24 -6.36 -1.74
CA ILE A 100 1.96 -6.18 -0.46
C ILE A 100 3.46 -6.53 -0.57
N PRO A 101 3.87 -7.66 -1.17
CA PRO A 101 5.30 -8.01 -1.24
C PRO A 101 6.12 -7.00 -2.06
N LEU A 102 5.57 -6.53 -3.18
CA LEU A 102 6.23 -5.53 -4.03
C LEU A 102 6.39 -4.20 -3.28
N GLN A 103 5.32 -3.70 -2.65
CA GLN A 103 5.36 -2.45 -1.90
C GLN A 103 6.31 -2.53 -0.72
N SER A 104 6.35 -3.67 -0.02
CA SER A 104 7.32 -3.93 1.05
C SER A 104 8.76 -3.81 0.54
N LYS A 105 9.04 -4.36 -0.64
CA LYS A 105 10.37 -4.26 -1.27
C LYS A 105 10.73 -2.83 -1.66
N ILE A 106 9.81 -2.10 -2.29
CA ILE A 106 10.00 -0.68 -2.66
C ILE A 106 10.38 0.16 -1.43
N LEU A 107 9.69 -0.02 -0.30
CA LEU A 107 9.98 0.73 0.95
C LEU A 107 11.37 0.43 1.55
N THR A 108 12.02 -0.66 1.13
CA THR A 108 13.38 -1.00 1.58
C THR A 108 14.49 -0.41 0.72
N THR A 109 14.19 0.12 -0.46
CA THR A 109 15.22 0.70 -1.34
C THR A 109 15.74 2.01 -0.77
N SER A 110 17.04 2.27 -0.99
CA SER A 110 17.67 3.55 -0.62
C SER A 110 17.03 4.72 -1.35
N ASP A 111 16.67 4.53 -2.63
CA ASP A 111 16.06 5.57 -3.46
C ASP A 111 14.72 6.02 -2.88
N PHE A 112 13.85 5.07 -2.52
CA PHE A 112 12.59 5.40 -1.87
C PHE A 112 12.82 6.05 -0.50
N GLN A 113 13.74 5.52 0.33
CA GLN A 113 14.00 6.07 1.67
C GLN A 113 14.59 7.49 1.63
N ASN A 114 15.39 7.81 0.62
CA ASN A 114 16.01 9.13 0.46
C ASN A 114 15.16 10.10 -0.36
N GLY A 115 14.09 9.63 -1.01
CA GLY A 115 13.26 10.47 -1.88
C GLY A 115 13.85 10.69 -3.27
N ASN A 116 14.79 9.84 -3.69
CA ASN A 116 15.51 9.94 -4.96
C ASN A 116 14.83 9.10 -6.05
N TYR A 117 13.62 9.48 -6.43
CA TYR A 117 12.86 8.79 -7.48
C TYR A 117 12.07 9.77 -8.34
N ASP A 118 11.83 9.38 -9.58
CA ASP A 118 10.96 10.08 -10.52
C ASP A 118 9.85 9.13 -11.03
N ILE A 119 9.10 9.58 -12.04
CA ILE A 119 7.99 8.81 -12.61
C ILE A 119 8.42 7.53 -13.34
N THR A 120 9.68 7.42 -13.75
CA THR A 120 10.24 6.25 -14.45
C THR A 120 10.90 5.26 -13.49
N TRP A 121 11.16 5.69 -12.25
CA TRP A 121 11.91 4.89 -11.27
C TRP A 121 11.27 3.52 -11.01
N VAL A 122 9.94 3.45 -10.85
CA VAL A 122 9.24 2.17 -10.62
C VAL A 122 9.40 1.23 -11.80
N GLU A 123 9.27 1.72 -13.03
CA GLU A 123 9.46 0.89 -14.23
C GLU A 123 10.88 0.34 -14.30
N ASN A 124 11.88 1.18 -14.03
CA ASN A 124 13.28 0.76 -14.00
C ASN A 124 13.57 -0.24 -12.88
N PHE A 125 13.00 -0.02 -11.70
CA PHE A 125 13.09 -0.93 -10.56
C PHE A 125 12.49 -2.30 -10.90
N LEU A 126 11.29 -2.34 -11.49
CA LEU A 126 10.64 -3.59 -11.89
C LEU A 126 11.46 -4.34 -12.94
N ARG A 127 12.04 -3.64 -13.93
CA ARG A 127 12.93 -4.25 -14.93
C ARG A 127 14.18 -4.88 -14.29
N GLN A 128 14.78 -4.24 -13.29
CA GLN A 128 15.92 -4.79 -12.54
C GLN A 128 15.53 -6.03 -11.74
N GLU A 129 14.29 -6.10 -11.28
CA GLU A 129 13.70 -7.24 -10.58
C GLU A 129 13.25 -8.38 -11.51
N GLY A 130 13.50 -8.27 -12.82
CA GLY A 130 13.05 -9.25 -13.81
C GLY A 130 11.54 -9.25 -14.05
N MET A 131 10.84 -8.21 -13.57
CA MET A 131 9.42 -7.99 -13.79
C MET A 131 9.22 -7.10 -15.02
N LYS A 132 8.11 -7.29 -15.73
CA LYS A 132 7.68 -6.34 -16.76
C LYS A 132 7.03 -5.15 -16.06
N GLY A 133 7.55 -3.96 -16.34
CA GLY A 133 6.98 -2.67 -15.91
C GLY A 133 5.96 -2.15 -16.90
#